data_AF-X0YJQ7-F1
#
_entry.id   AF-X0YJQ7-F1
#
_cell.length_a   1.000
_cell.length_b   1.000
_cell.length_c   1.000
_cell.angle_alpha   90.00
_cell.angle_beta   90.00
_cell.angle_gamma   90.00
#
_symmetry.space_group_name_H-M   'P 1'
#
loop_
_entity.id
_entity.type
_entity.pdbx_description
1 polymer ?
#
loop_
_entity_poly.entity_id
_entity_poly.type
_entity_poly.pdbx_seq_one_letter_code
_entity_poly.pdbx_strand_id
1 'polypeptide(L)'
;ADRGINVLTGTRARQLIVQDGRVIGLRAERNGKDFFLRGKKGVLLATGGFEWNNEMNKRFMNAPALSPFTPPSNEGDGHIMGMEVGAAVALMDHSIYQPTIYVEGEENEGKPLYRGISYGYPGNIIVNRHGKRCCNESFYPDIGRALVAYDKVTSELANVPMFWVADQEHTDRSGIGILATITKNPDWLIRADTLQELAEKLGIPGDSLVETVDRFNTFAREGRDPDFHRGESTYQLYWGNRE
;
A
#
# COMPACT_ATOMS: atom_id res chain seq x y z
N ALA A 1 -27.68 0.95 14.93
CA ALA A 1 -28.44 1.43 16.11
C ALA A 1 -29.13 0.27 16.84
N ASP A 2 -29.55 -0.76 16.10
CA ASP A 2 -30.44 -1.85 16.53
C ASP A 2 -29.94 -2.73 17.69
N ARG A 3 -28.64 -2.68 18.00
CA ARG A 3 -28.04 -3.45 19.11
C ARG A 3 -27.74 -2.63 20.36
N GLY A 4 -28.14 -1.35 20.41
CA GLY A 4 -27.90 -0.48 21.58
C GLY A 4 -26.42 -0.23 21.89
N ILE A 5 -25.55 -0.30 20.89
CA ILE A 5 -24.10 -0.06 21.04
C ILE A 5 -23.88 1.46 21.08
N ASN A 6 -23.26 1.95 22.14
CA ASN A 6 -22.86 3.35 22.23
C ASN A 6 -21.57 3.58 21.43
N VAL A 7 -21.62 4.47 20.44
CA VAL A 7 -20.49 4.83 19.58
C VAL A 7 -20.07 6.26 19.89
N LEU A 8 -18.85 6.43 20.38
CA LEU A 8 -18.29 7.73 20.71
C LEU A 8 -17.31 8.16 19.61
N THR A 9 -17.75 9.05 18.72
CA THR A 9 -16.88 9.68 17.71
C THR A 9 -16.11 10.86 18.29
N GLY A 10 -15.04 11.29 17.61
CA GLY A 10 -14.16 12.37 18.08
C GLY A 10 -13.54 12.09 19.46
N THR A 11 -13.37 10.80 19.78
CA THR A 11 -12.91 10.31 21.08
C THR A 11 -11.68 9.45 20.85
N ARG A 12 -10.50 9.93 21.23
CA ARG A 12 -9.24 9.21 21.05
C ARG A 12 -8.86 8.47 22.33
N ALA A 13 -8.63 7.16 22.24
CA ALA A 13 -8.08 6.40 23.36
C ALA A 13 -6.60 6.77 23.53
N ARG A 14 -6.16 7.01 24.76
CA ARG A 14 -4.81 7.53 25.05
C ARG A 14 -3.96 6.57 25.87
N GLN A 15 -4.55 5.81 26.78
CA GLN A 15 -3.80 4.96 27.71
C GLN A 15 -4.67 3.85 28.26
N LEU A 16 -4.12 2.64 28.41
CA LEU A 16 -4.76 1.57 29.17
C LEU A 16 -4.56 1.78 30.68
N ILE A 17 -5.59 1.48 31.47
CA ILE A 17 -5.53 1.55 32.93
C ILE A 17 -5.35 0.14 33.48
N VAL A 18 -4.27 -0.07 34.24
CA VAL A 18 -3.93 -1.35 34.84
C VAL A 18 -4.06 -1.27 36.36
N GLN A 19 -4.71 -2.28 36.95
CA GLN A 19 -4.75 -2.48 38.40
C GLN A 19 -4.46 -3.95 38.69
N ASP A 20 -3.51 -4.22 39.60
CA ASP A 20 -3.12 -5.57 40.02
C ASP A 20 -2.80 -6.50 38.82
N GLY A 21 -2.08 -5.97 37.82
CA GLY A 21 -1.71 -6.69 36.60
C GLY A 21 -2.84 -6.89 35.59
N ARG A 22 -4.05 -6.36 35.84
CA ARG A 22 -5.22 -6.48 34.95
C ARG A 22 -5.59 -5.13 34.34
N VAL A 23 -5.83 -5.11 33.02
CA VAL A 23 -6.45 -3.96 32.34
C VAL A 23 -7.91 -3.84 32.77
N ILE A 24 -8.27 -2.72 33.39
CA ILE A 24 -9.62 -2.44 33.92
C ILE A 24 -10.39 -1.39 33.10
N GLY A 25 -9.72 -0.73 32.15
CA GLY A 25 -10.29 0.36 31.38
C GLY A 25 -9.26 1.13 30.59
N LEU A 26 -9.63 2.32 30.13
CA LEU A 26 -8.75 3.22 29.41
C LEU A 26 -9.05 4.69 29.74
N ARG A 27 -8.03 5.54 29.61
CA ARG A 27 -8.18 7.00 29.51
C ARG A 27 -8.45 7.33 28.05
N ALA A 28 -9.51 8.10 27.81
CA ALA A 28 -9.87 8.65 26.51
C ALA A 28 -9.92 10.17 26.59
N GLU A 29 -9.71 10.81 25.45
CA GLU A 29 -9.78 12.25 25.30
C GLU A 29 -10.88 12.60 24.30
N ARG A 30 -11.70 13.60 24.63
CA ARG A 30 -12.68 14.20 23.72
C ARG A 30 -12.71 15.71 23.93
N ASN A 31 -12.57 16.47 22.84
CA ASN A 31 -12.55 17.94 22.88
C ASN A 31 -11.52 18.51 23.88
N GLY A 32 -10.32 17.92 23.92
CA GLY A 32 -9.23 18.31 24.84
C GLY A 32 -9.47 17.98 26.31
N LYS A 33 -10.50 17.18 26.63
CA LYS A 33 -10.79 16.74 28.00
C LYS A 33 -10.63 15.23 28.13
N ASP A 34 -9.85 14.85 29.14
CA ASP A 34 -9.69 13.46 29.53
C ASP A 34 -10.89 12.94 30.32
N PHE A 35 -11.21 11.68 30.11
CA PHE A 35 -12.16 10.91 30.91
C PHE A 35 -11.78 9.43 30.90
N PHE A 36 -12.37 8.66 31.82
CA PHE A 36 -12.04 7.26 32.00
C PHE A 36 -13.22 6.36 31.65
N LEU A 37 -12.95 5.30 30.90
CA LEU A 37 -13.91 4.28 30.53
C LEU A 37 -13.53 2.95 31.17
N ARG A 38 -14.44 2.40 31.98
CA ARG A 38 -14.24 1.10 32.65
C ARG A 38 -14.68 -0.04 31.73
N GLY A 39 -13.75 -0.92 31.39
CA GLY A 39 -14.02 -2.17 30.68
C GLY A 39 -14.31 -3.29 31.67
N LYS A 40 -15.59 -3.53 32.02
CA LYS A 40 -15.96 -4.56 33.02
C LYS A 40 -15.36 -5.94 32.73
N LYS A 41 -15.30 -6.33 31.45
CA LYS A 41 -14.72 -7.61 31.00
C LYS A 41 -13.30 -7.46 30.45
N GLY A 42 -13.00 -6.31 29.85
CA GLY A 42 -11.70 -5.98 29.28
C GLY A 42 -11.81 -4.83 28.29
N VAL A 43 -10.72 -4.58 27.57
CA VAL A 43 -10.61 -3.61 26.47
C VAL A 43 -10.16 -4.37 25.22
N LEU A 44 -10.85 -4.15 24.09
CA LEU A 44 -10.44 -4.68 22.79
C LEU A 44 -9.76 -3.55 22.01
N LEU A 45 -8.50 -3.74 21.63
CA LEU A 45 -7.79 -2.85 20.72
C LEU A 45 -8.01 -3.34 19.29
N ALA A 46 -8.69 -2.53 18.48
CA ALA A 46 -8.95 -2.76 17.07
C ALA A 46 -8.74 -1.45 16.30
N THR A 47 -7.57 -0.86 16.47
CA THR A 47 -7.27 0.56 16.16
C THR A 47 -6.52 0.76 14.85
N GLY A 48 -6.49 -0.23 13.96
CA GLY A 48 -5.70 -0.16 12.73
C GLY A 48 -4.18 -0.24 12.97
N GLY A 49 -3.41 0.20 11.98
CA GLY A 49 -1.95 0.17 11.95
C GLY A 49 -1.29 1.47 12.45
N PHE A 50 -0.07 1.71 11.99
CA PHE A 50 0.76 2.88 12.34
C PHE A 50 1.38 3.56 11.11
N GLU A 51 0.86 3.27 9.91
CA GLU A 51 1.41 3.71 8.63
C GLU A 51 1.47 5.25 8.49
N TRP A 52 0.65 6.01 9.23
CA TRP A 52 0.72 7.47 9.31
C TRP A 52 1.69 8.01 10.38
N ASN A 53 2.25 7.14 11.22
CA ASN A 53 3.20 7.50 12.26
C ASN A 53 4.65 7.37 11.76
N ASN A 54 5.20 8.50 11.31
CA ASN A 54 6.57 8.57 10.79
C ASN A 54 7.65 8.11 11.78
N GLU A 55 7.43 8.28 13.09
CA GLU A 55 8.38 7.83 14.09
C GLU A 55 8.38 6.30 14.23
N MET A 56 7.20 5.68 14.29
CA MET A 56 7.08 4.23 14.31
C MET A 56 7.60 3.60 13.00
N ASN A 57 7.27 4.20 11.85
CA ASN A 57 7.79 3.76 10.55
C ASN A 57 9.33 3.74 10.55
N LYS A 58 9.98 4.82 10.99
CA LYS A 58 11.45 4.89 11.07
C LYS A 58 12.07 3.85 12.02
N ARG A 59 11.34 3.46 13.07
CA ARG A 59 11.84 2.51 14.08
C ARG A 59 11.68 1.06 13.66
N PHE A 60 10.59 0.72 12.98
CA PHE A 60 10.22 -0.67 12.72
C PHE A 60 10.32 -1.08 11.25
N MET A 61 10.14 -0.15 10.31
CA MET A 61 10.05 -0.47 8.89
C MET A 61 11.38 -0.24 8.19
N ASN A 62 11.80 -1.22 7.37
CA ASN A 62 12.86 -1.04 6.39
C ASN A 62 12.25 -0.90 4.98
N ALA A 63 11.66 0.27 4.73
CA ALA A 63 10.92 0.57 3.50
C ALA A 63 11.23 2.00 3.04
N PRO A 64 11.04 2.32 1.74
CA PRO A 64 11.06 3.70 1.29
C PRO A 64 9.94 4.50 1.99
N ALA A 65 9.94 5.82 1.83
CA ALA A 65 8.88 6.68 2.34
C ALA A 65 7.50 6.14 1.91
N LEU A 66 6.63 5.89 2.88
CA LEU A 66 5.32 5.30 2.63
C LEU A 66 4.34 6.34 2.11
N SER A 67 3.39 5.86 1.31
CA SER A 67 2.25 6.63 0.78
C SER A 67 0.95 5.96 1.25
N PRO A 68 0.51 6.20 2.50
CA PRO A 68 -0.59 5.45 3.08
C PRO A 68 -1.93 5.82 2.43
N PHE A 69 -2.65 4.85 1.88
CA PHE A 69 -4.01 5.05 1.34
C PHE A 69 -5.12 4.66 2.33
N THR A 70 -4.76 4.57 3.61
CA THR A 70 -5.64 4.27 4.75
C THR A 70 -6.05 5.55 5.51
N PRO A 71 -7.03 5.50 6.43
CA PRO A 71 -7.40 6.66 7.24
C PRO A 71 -6.20 7.29 7.98
N PRO A 72 -6.04 8.64 7.92
CA PRO A 72 -4.97 9.37 8.61
C PRO A 72 -4.87 9.16 10.12
N SER A 73 -5.94 8.66 10.74
CA SER A 73 -6.00 8.34 12.17
C SER A 73 -5.25 7.07 12.55
N ASN A 74 -4.75 6.28 11.59
CA ASN A 74 -3.95 5.08 11.84
C ASN A 74 -2.50 5.43 12.24
N GLU A 75 -2.34 5.99 13.44
CA GLU A 75 -1.07 6.47 13.98
C GLU A 75 -0.44 5.50 15.01
N GLY A 76 -0.97 4.27 15.13
CA GLY A 76 -0.40 3.24 16.00
C GLY A 76 -0.86 3.28 17.46
N ASP A 77 -1.92 4.02 17.80
CA ASP A 77 -2.39 4.23 19.17
C ASP A 77 -2.53 2.93 19.99
N GLY A 78 -3.14 1.90 19.42
CA GLY A 78 -3.28 0.60 20.09
C GLY A 78 -1.95 -0.12 20.32
N HIS A 79 -1.01 -0.03 19.37
CA HIS A 79 0.33 -0.60 19.53
C HIS A 79 1.07 0.10 20.66
N ILE A 80 1.04 1.43 20.69
CA ILE A 80 1.67 2.24 21.74
C ILE A 80 1.07 1.90 23.11
N MET A 81 -0.25 1.96 23.25
CA MET A 81 -0.94 1.63 24.50
C MET A 81 -0.64 0.20 24.98
N GLY A 82 -0.50 -0.75 24.06
CA GLY A 82 -0.10 -2.13 24.38
C GLY A 82 1.34 -2.20 24.88
N MET A 83 2.28 -1.61 24.15
CA MET A 83 3.71 -1.59 24.53
C MET A 83 3.94 -0.92 25.89
N GLU A 84 3.21 0.17 26.19
CA GLU A 84 3.29 0.88 27.47
C GLU A 84 2.96 0.00 28.68
N VAL A 85 2.11 -1.02 28.51
CA VAL A 85 1.75 -1.99 29.56
C VAL A 85 2.53 -3.31 29.45
N GLY A 86 3.58 -3.35 28.64
CA GLY A 86 4.48 -4.50 28.48
C GLY A 86 4.01 -5.56 27.49
N ALA A 87 3.06 -5.24 26.59
CA ALA A 87 2.68 -6.18 25.54
C ALA A 87 3.82 -6.39 24.54
N ALA A 88 4.03 -7.64 24.14
CA ALA A 88 4.91 -7.96 23.03
C ALA A 88 4.27 -7.51 21.70
N VAL A 89 5.13 -7.12 20.75
CA VAL A 89 4.74 -6.82 19.38
C VAL A 89 5.45 -7.77 18.42
N ALA A 90 4.85 -8.03 17.27
CA ALA A 90 5.39 -8.92 16.26
C ALA A 90 5.06 -8.38 14.87
N LEU A 91 5.90 -8.71 13.88
CA LEU A 91 5.70 -8.34 12.47
C LEU A 91 5.57 -6.83 12.25
N MET A 92 6.17 -6.01 13.14
CA MET A 92 6.15 -4.55 13.05
C MET A 92 6.95 -4.02 11.86
N ASP A 93 7.77 -4.87 11.25
CA ASP A 93 8.54 -4.65 10.04
C ASP A 93 7.81 -5.09 8.76
N HIS A 94 6.58 -5.59 8.88
CA HIS A 94 5.76 -6.06 7.76
C HIS A 94 4.60 -5.10 7.47
N SER A 95 4.30 -4.93 6.19
CA SER A 95 3.13 -4.19 5.73
C SER A 95 2.53 -4.83 4.48
N ILE A 96 1.28 -4.47 4.20
CA ILE A 96 0.62 -4.77 2.93
C ILE A 96 0.95 -3.63 1.97
N TYR A 97 1.94 -3.85 1.11
CA TYR A 97 2.33 -2.88 0.10
C TYR A 97 1.46 -3.03 -1.16
N GLN A 98 0.95 -1.90 -1.64
CA GLN A 98 0.18 -1.83 -2.87
C GLN A 98 0.57 -0.57 -3.65
N PRO A 99 0.57 -0.60 -4.99
CA PRO A 99 0.78 0.60 -5.81
C PRO A 99 -0.33 1.63 -5.57
N THR A 100 0.09 2.87 -5.32
CA THR A 100 -0.80 4.00 -5.12
C THR A 100 -0.45 5.17 -6.01
N ILE A 101 -1.44 5.95 -6.39
CA ILE A 101 -1.30 7.27 -6.99
C ILE A 101 -1.60 8.35 -5.96
N TYR A 102 -0.91 9.47 -6.10
CA TYR A 102 -1.24 10.72 -5.44
C TYR A 102 -1.79 11.69 -6.49
N VAL A 103 -2.93 12.31 -6.19
CA VAL A 103 -3.49 13.38 -7.02
C VAL A 103 -3.32 14.67 -6.25
N GLU A 104 -2.55 15.60 -6.80
CA GLU A 104 -2.28 16.88 -6.15
C GLU A 104 -3.58 17.63 -5.83
N GLY A 105 -3.66 18.17 -4.62
CA GLY A 105 -4.84 18.85 -4.11
C GLY A 105 -5.95 17.95 -3.55
N GLU A 106 -5.86 16.62 -3.69
CA GLU A 106 -6.76 15.71 -3.00
C GLU A 106 -6.28 15.41 -1.58
N GLU A 107 -7.15 15.62 -0.61
CA GLU A 107 -6.85 15.43 0.81
C GLU A 107 -7.98 14.71 1.55
N ASN A 108 -7.61 14.02 2.63
CA ASN A 108 -8.50 13.47 3.63
C ASN A 108 -8.03 13.94 5.01
N GLU A 109 -8.91 14.61 5.78
CA GLU A 109 -8.58 15.16 7.11
C GLU A 109 -7.31 16.04 7.13
N GLY A 110 -7.07 16.82 6.08
CA GLY A 110 -5.89 17.70 5.95
C GLY A 110 -4.58 16.96 5.68
N LYS A 111 -4.65 15.71 5.22
CA LYS A 111 -3.51 14.90 4.78
C LYS A 111 -3.66 14.50 3.31
N PRO A 112 -2.56 14.30 2.57
CA PRO A 112 -2.59 13.82 1.19
C PRO A 112 -3.44 12.55 1.03
N LEU A 113 -4.34 12.55 0.05
CA LEU A 113 -5.13 11.37 -0.29
C LEU A 113 -4.40 10.52 -1.34
N TYR A 114 -4.01 9.32 -0.96
CA TYR A 114 -3.48 8.31 -1.88
C TYR A 114 -4.58 7.35 -2.30
N ARG A 115 -4.58 6.92 -3.57
CA ARG A 115 -5.57 5.97 -4.12
C ARG A 115 -4.87 4.75 -4.71
N GLY A 116 -5.48 3.58 -4.56
CA GLY A 116 -4.98 2.36 -5.20
C GLY A 116 -5.09 2.41 -6.72
N ILE A 117 -4.05 1.91 -7.40
CA ILE A 117 -3.99 1.78 -8.86
C ILE A 117 -4.59 0.43 -9.30
N SER A 118 -5.16 0.35 -10.50
CA SER A 118 -5.62 -0.89 -11.14
C SER A 118 -4.45 -1.82 -11.53
N TYR A 119 -3.74 -2.37 -10.55
CA TYR A 119 -2.67 -3.35 -10.75
C TYR A 119 -3.19 -4.79 -10.88
N GLY A 120 -2.44 -5.66 -11.55
CA GLY A 120 -2.73 -7.08 -11.65
C GLY A 120 -3.72 -7.50 -12.74
N TYR A 121 -4.52 -6.56 -13.28
CA TYR A 121 -5.35 -6.80 -14.46
C TYR A 121 -4.50 -7.01 -15.73
N PRO A 122 -5.05 -7.57 -16.83
CA PRO A 122 -4.31 -7.69 -18.09
C PRO A 122 -3.89 -6.32 -18.66
N GLY A 123 -2.73 -6.25 -19.33
CA GLY A 123 -2.23 -5.04 -20.03
C GLY A 123 -1.41 -4.06 -19.19
N ASN A 124 -1.00 -4.42 -17.98
CA ASN A 124 -0.02 -3.64 -17.19
C ASN A 124 1.10 -4.50 -16.61
N ILE A 125 2.25 -3.89 -16.37
CA ILE A 125 3.42 -4.45 -15.67
C ILE A 125 4.01 -3.42 -14.69
N ILE A 126 4.92 -3.87 -13.83
CA ILE A 126 5.67 -3.01 -12.92
C ILE A 126 7.15 -3.23 -13.18
N VAL A 127 7.84 -2.15 -13.54
CA VAL A 127 9.28 -2.14 -13.82
C VAL A 127 10.03 -1.32 -12.78
N ASN A 128 11.28 -1.68 -12.51
CA ASN A 128 12.15 -0.91 -11.62
C ASN A 128 12.90 0.22 -12.37
N ARG A 129 13.77 0.94 -11.65
CA ARG A 129 14.68 1.97 -12.19
C ARG A 129 15.59 1.51 -13.34
N HIS A 130 15.72 0.21 -13.56
CA HIS A 130 16.51 -0.38 -14.65
C HIS A 130 15.64 -0.80 -15.84
N GLY A 131 14.34 -0.51 -15.84
CA GLY A 131 13.41 -0.90 -16.90
C GLY A 131 13.10 -2.40 -16.94
N LYS A 132 13.38 -3.14 -15.85
CA LYS A 132 13.13 -4.59 -15.75
C LYS A 132 11.93 -4.87 -14.83
N ARG A 133 11.12 -5.87 -15.19
CA ARG A 133 10.13 -6.44 -14.25
C ARG A 133 10.85 -6.99 -13.02
N CYS A 134 10.21 -6.85 -11.86
CA CYS A 134 10.81 -7.22 -10.57
C CYS A 134 9.88 -8.01 -9.65
N CYS A 135 8.64 -8.27 -10.06
CA CYS A 135 7.66 -9.03 -9.29
C CYS A 135 6.55 -9.60 -10.18
N ASN A 136 5.74 -10.48 -9.60
CA ASN A 136 4.42 -10.77 -10.11
C ASN A 136 3.45 -9.64 -9.70
N GLU A 137 3.04 -8.83 -10.66
CA GLU A 137 2.20 -7.65 -10.43
C GLU A 137 0.75 -7.99 -10.08
N SER A 138 0.34 -9.26 -10.18
CA SER A 138 -1.00 -9.72 -9.83
C SER A 138 -1.12 -10.19 -8.38
N PHE A 139 -0.05 -10.09 -7.60
CA PHE A 139 -0.03 -10.52 -6.21
C PHE A 139 0.73 -9.51 -5.32
N TYR A 140 -0.01 -8.77 -4.50
CA TYR A 140 0.54 -7.68 -3.68
C TYR A 140 1.72 -8.09 -2.76
N PRO A 141 1.82 -9.33 -2.21
CA PRO A 141 3.00 -9.72 -1.45
C PRO A 141 4.28 -9.74 -2.29
N ASP A 142 4.22 -10.07 -3.58
CA ASP A 142 5.40 -10.05 -4.45
C ASP A 142 5.81 -8.63 -4.80
N ILE A 143 4.85 -7.72 -4.98
CA ILE A 143 5.11 -6.28 -5.11
C ILE A 143 5.81 -5.77 -3.86
N GLY A 144 5.30 -6.12 -2.67
CA GLY A 144 5.91 -5.73 -1.39
C GLY A 144 7.33 -6.24 -1.23
N ARG A 145 7.58 -7.53 -1.53
CA ARG A 145 8.92 -8.12 -1.50
C ARG A 145 9.88 -7.41 -2.45
N ALA A 146 9.44 -7.06 -3.65
CA ALA A 146 10.26 -6.31 -4.61
C ALA A 146 10.55 -4.89 -4.13
N LEU A 147 9.58 -4.21 -3.51
CA LEU A 147 9.72 -2.85 -3.00
C LEU A 147 10.79 -2.75 -1.89
N VAL A 148 10.81 -3.72 -0.97
CA VAL A 148 11.76 -3.75 0.15
C VAL A 148 13.03 -4.56 -0.14
N ALA A 149 13.20 -5.08 -1.36
CA ALA A 149 14.38 -5.82 -1.73
C ALA A 149 15.62 -4.92 -1.63
N TYR A 150 16.59 -5.33 -0.81
CA TYR A 150 17.80 -4.56 -0.54
C TYR A 150 19.01 -5.22 -1.22
N ASP A 151 19.72 -4.44 -2.02
CA ASP A 151 20.97 -4.86 -2.63
C ASP A 151 22.14 -4.52 -1.70
N LYS A 152 22.75 -5.56 -1.13
CA LYS A 152 23.89 -5.44 -0.21
C LYS A 152 25.18 -4.93 -0.88
N VAL A 153 25.31 -5.02 -2.20
CA VAL A 153 26.51 -4.58 -2.93
C VAL A 153 26.45 -3.07 -3.11
N THR A 154 25.31 -2.55 -3.57
CA THR A 154 25.10 -1.10 -3.75
C THR A 154 24.68 -0.40 -2.47
N SER A 155 24.24 -1.16 -1.45
CA SER A 155 23.66 -0.63 -0.20
C SER A 155 22.39 0.18 -0.41
N GLU A 156 21.59 -0.18 -1.41
CA GLU A 156 20.35 0.52 -1.78
C GLU A 156 19.17 -0.45 -1.94
N LEU A 157 17.95 0.11 -1.97
CA LEU A 157 16.77 -0.64 -2.40
C LEU A 157 16.86 -0.96 -3.89
N ALA A 158 16.85 -2.25 -4.23
CA ALA A 158 17.15 -2.76 -5.55
C ALA A 158 16.20 -2.25 -6.64
N ASN A 159 14.93 -1.99 -6.30
CA ASN A 159 13.90 -1.75 -7.30
C ASN A 159 13.30 -0.33 -7.29
N VAL A 160 13.62 0.52 -6.31
CA VAL A 160 12.96 1.83 -6.12
C VAL A 160 13.67 2.94 -6.90
N PRO A 161 13.01 3.84 -7.64
CA PRO A 161 11.57 3.88 -7.89
C PRO A 161 11.10 2.73 -8.78
N MET A 162 9.88 2.29 -8.51
CA MET A 162 9.14 1.34 -9.34
C MET A 162 8.07 2.10 -10.13
N PHE A 163 7.83 1.68 -11.36
CA PHE A 163 6.90 2.31 -12.29
C PHE A 163 5.85 1.30 -12.72
N TRP A 164 4.58 1.69 -12.57
CA TRP A 164 3.47 0.99 -13.19
C TRP A 164 3.36 1.45 -14.64
N VAL A 165 3.41 0.51 -15.58
CA VAL A 165 3.38 0.76 -17.02
C VAL A 165 2.21 0.00 -17.61
N ALA A 166 1.39 0.69 -18.40
CA ALA A 166 0.21 0.14 -19.06
C ALA A 166 0.04 0.79 -20.44
N ASP A 167 -0.69 0.11 -21.33
CA ASP A 167 -1.09 0.65 -22.62
C ASP A 167 -2.49 1.31 -22.59
N GLN A 168 -2.89 1.87 -23.73
CA GLN A 168 -4.19 2.52 -23.87
C GLN A 168 -5.34 1.52 -23.71
N GLU A 169 -5.19 0.27 -24.19
CA GLU A 169 -6.23 -0.76 -24.05
C GLU A 169 -6.53 -1.05 -22.57
N HIS A 170 -5.49 -1.20 -21.75
CA HIS A 170 -5.63 -1.40 -20.32
C HIS A 170 -6.37 -0.23 -19.67
N THR A 171 -5.93 1.01 -19.93
CA THR A 171 -6.52 2.20 -19.29
C THR A 171 -7.96 2.44 -19.73
N ASP A 172 -8.31 2.12 -20.98
CA ASP A 172 -9.69 2.19 -21.50
C ASP A 172 -10.60 1.14 -20.85
N ARG A 173 -10.10 -0.10 -20.67
CA ARG A 173 -10.87 -1.21 -20.09
C ARG A 173 -11.01 -1.14 -18.57
N SER A 174 -9.91 -0.84 -17.88
CA SER A 174 -9.79 -1.02 -16.43
C SER A 174 -9.65 0.29 -15.65
N GLY A 175 -9.45 1.43 -16.34
CA GLY A 175 -9.13 2.70 -15.70
C GLY A 175 -7.79 2.67 -14.96
N ILE A 176 -7.39 3.81 -14.38
CA ILE A 176 -6.14 3.92 -13.63
C ILE A 176 -6.36 3.58 -12.14
N GLY A 177 -7.48 4.00 -11.54
CA GLY A 177 -7.77 3.79 -10.12
C GLY A 177 -8.77 2.66 -9.86
N ILE A 178 -8.60 1.93 -8.75
CA ILE A 178 -9.47 0.78 -8.38
C ILE A 178 -10.91 1.21 -8.07
N LEU A 179 -11.10 2.36 -7.41
CA LEU A 179 -12.39 2.77 -6.81
C LEU A 179 -12.99 4.05 -7.42
N ALA A 180 -12.23 4.73 -8.27
CA ALA A 180 -12.71 5.83 -9.06
C ALA A 180 -12.16 5.61 -10.46
N THR A 181 -13.04 5.66 -11.44
CA THR A 181 -12.67 5.94 -12.81
C THR A 181 -12.02 7.32 -12.82
N ILE A 182 -10.72 7.39 -12.48
CA ILE A 182 -9.82 8.43 -12.99
C ILE A 182 -9.69 8.07 -14.47
N THR A 183 -10.76 8.40 -15.21
CA THR A 183 -11.06 7.69 -16.45
C THR A 183 -10.36 8.23 -17.66
N LYS A 184 -9.71 9.39 -17.60
CA LYS A 184 -9.17 9.98 -18.81
C LYS A 184 -7.88 10.71 -18.51
N ASN A 185 -6.78 10.05 -18.84
CA ASN A 185 -5.49 10.65 -19.22
C ASN A 185 -5.16 11.94 -18.47
N PRO A 186 -5.01 11.88 -17.14
CA PRO A 186 -4.73 13.08 -16.36
C PRO A 186 -3.36 13.64 -16.72
N ASP A 187 -3.18 14.95 -16.59
CA ASP A 187 -1.95 15.64 -16.99
C ASP A 187 -0.72 15.16 -16.20
N TRP A 188 -0.92 14.62 -15.00
CA TRP A 188 0.13 14.02 -14.18
C TRP A 188 0.56 12.63 -14.66
N LEU A 189 -0.20 11.96 -15.54
CA LEU A 189 0.18 10.67 -16.09
C LEU A 189 1.17 10.84 -17.24
N ILE A 190 2.38 10.33 -17.04
CA ILE A 190 3.42 10.33 -18.06
C ILE A 190 3.01 9.41 -19.21
N ARG A 191 3.02 9.94 -20.43
CA ARG A 191 2.63 9.24 -21.67
C ARG A 191 3.63 9.52 -22.78
N ALA A 192 3.77 8.60 -23.71
CA ALA A 192 4.58 8.74 -24.90
C ALA A 192 4.07 7.79 -26.01
N ASP A 193 4.42 8.08 -27.26
CA ASP A 193 3.94 7.28 -28.40
C ASP A 193 4.80 6.02 -28.59
N THR A 194 5.99 5.99 -27.99
CA THR A 194 6.90 4.84 -28.01
C THR A 194 7.44 4.50 -26.62
N LEU A 195 7.88 3.25 -26.43
CA LEU A 195 8.52 2.83 -25.18
C LEU A 195 9.85 3.55 -24.93
N GLN A 196 10.58 3.92 -26.00
CA GLN A 196 11.81 4.68 -25.90
C GLN A 196 11.56 6.08 -25.33
N GLU A 197 10.58 6.80 -25.88
CA GLU A 197 10.19 8.11 -25.35
C GLU A 197 9.62 8.02 -23.93
N LEU A 198 8.87 6.96 -23.62
CA LEU A 198 8.36 6.73 -22.27
C LEU A 198 9.53 6.52 -21.30
N ALA A 199 10.50 5.68 -21.65
CA ALA A 199 11.67 5.43 -20.82
C ALA A 199 12.51 6.70 -20.59
N GLU A 200 12.67 7.55 -21.62
CA GLU A 200 13.32 8.86 -21.48
C GLU A 200 12.60 9.74 -20.47
N LYS A 201 11.26 9.86 -20.57
CA LYS A 201 10.44 10.64 -19.62
C LYS A 201 10.49 10.08 -18.20
N LEU A 202 10.64 8.76 -18.04
CA LEU A 202 10.76 8.09 -16.74
C LEU A 202 12.20 8.10 -16.18
N GLY A 203 13.20 8.46 -16.99
CA GLY A 203 14.62 8.43 -16.60
C GLY A 203 15.18 7.01 -16.43
N ILE A 204 14.68 6.03 -17.20
CA ILE A 204 15.12 4.63 -17.16
C ILE A 204 15.72 4.18 -18.51
N PRO A 205 16.49 3.07 -18.57
CA PRO A 205 17.10 2.61 -19.82
C PRO A 205 16.05 2.16 -20.85
N GLY A 206 15.99 2.84 -22.00
CA GLY A 206 15.00 2.59 -23.07
C GLY A 206 15.06 1.19 -23.65
N ASP A 207 16.24 0.72 -24.04
CA ASP A 207 16.43 -0.63 -24.59
C ASP A 207 15.97 -1.71 -23.60
N SER A 208 16.21 -1.48 -22.31
CA SER A 208 15.81 -2.42 -21.25
C SER A 208 14.29 -2.51 -21.08
N LEU A 209 13.58 -1.36 -21.17
CA LEU A 209 12.13 -1.33 -21.11
C LEU A 209 11.50 -2.02 -22.33
N VAL A 210 12.03 -1.75 -23.53
CA VAL A 210 11.56 -2.36 -24.78
C VAL A 210 11.71 -3.87 -24.72
N GLU A 211 12.90 -4.36 -24.37
CA GLU A 211 13.17 -5.80 -24.22
C GLU A 211 12.22 -6.44 -23.19
N THR A 212 11.97 -5.75 -22.07
CA THR A 212 11.07 -6.22 -21.02
C THR A 212 9.63 -6.35 -21.50
N VAL A 213 9.13 -5.35 -22.23
CA VAL A 213 7.77 -5.37 -22.77
C VAL A 213 7.64 -6.42 -23.88
N ASP A 214 8.61 -6.54 -24.79
CA ASP A 214 8.59 -7.55 -25.86
C ASP A 214 8.60 -8.98 -25.30
N ARG A 215 9.42 -9.23 -24.27
CA ARG A 215 9.46 -10.50 -23.55
C ARG A 215 8.13 -10.79 -22.86
N PHE A 216 7.58 -9.82 -22.13
CA PHE A 216 6.28 -9.97 -21.46
C PHE A 216 5.14 -10.22 -22.45
N ASN A 217 5.12 -9.53 -23.59
CA ASN A 217 4.11 -9.71 -24.63
C ASN A 217 4.19 -11.10 -25.28
N THR A 218 5.37 -11.71 -25.32
CA THR A 218 5.52 -13.12 -25.72
C THR A 218 4.86 -14.06 -24.72
N PHE A 219 5.07 -13.84 -23.42
CA PHE A 219 4.43 -14.60 -22.34
C PHE A 219 2.91 -14.45 -22.33
N ALA A 220 2.41 -13.24 -22.57
CA ALA A 220 0.98 -12.98 -22.67
C ALA A 220 0.33 -13.77 -23.82
N ARG A 221 0.99 -13.85 -24.99
CA ARG A 221 0.53 -14.66 -26.13
C ARG A 221 0.58 -16.16 -25.84
N GLU A 222 1.56 -16.62 -25.09
CA GLU A 222 1.72 -18.03 -24.69
C GLU A 222 0.82 -18.42 -23.51
N GLY A 223 0.23 -17.44 -22.80
CA GLY A 223 -0.60 -17.67 -21.62
C GLY A 223 0.19 -18.14 -20.39
N ARG A 224 1.50 -17.92 -20.36
CA ARG A 224 2.41 -18.36 -19.28
C ARG A 224 3.50 -17.32 -19.06
N ASP A 225 3.70 -16.92 -17.81
CA ASP A 225 4.81 -16.07 -17.39
C ASP A 225 5.87 -16.89 -16.64
N PRO A 226 6.90 -17.42 -17.34
CA PRO A 226 7.94 -18.22 -16.70
C PRO A 226 8.87 -17.41 -15.78
N ASP A 227 8.85 -16.07 -15.84
CA ASP A 227 9.72 -15.24 -15.03
C ASP A 227 9.15 -15.05 -13.61
N PHE A 228 7.84 -14.84 -13.50
CA PHE A 228 7.19 -14.53 -12.21
C PHE A 228 5.91 -15.33 -11.91
N HIS A 229 5.55 -16.29 -12.76
CA HIS A 229 4.37 -17.17 -12.55
C HIS A 229 3.06 -16.39 -12.42
N ARG A 230 2.96 -15.24 -13.11
CA ARG A 230 1.74 -14.44 -13.19
C ARG A 230 0.61 -15.24 -13.83
N GLY A 231 -0.56 -15.19 -13.21
CA GLY A 231 -1.76 -15.89 -13.67
C GLY A 231 -1.85 -17.37 -13.26
N GLU A 232 -0.91 -17.91 -12.50
CA GLU A 232 -0.90 -19.34 -12.15
C GLU A 232 -1.66 -19.70 -10.85
N SER A 233 -2.19 -18.72 -10.10
CA SER A 233 -2.96 -18.98 -8.88
C SER A 233 -4.45 -18.60 -9.01
N THR A 234 -5.31 -19.29 -8.24
CA THR A 234 -6.76 -19.03 -8.21
C THR A 234 -7.09 -17.59 -7.84
N TYR A 235 -6.33 -16.99 -6.93
CA TYR A 235 -6.44 -15.57 -6.58
C TYR A 235 -6.21 -14.68 -7.82
N GLN A 236 -5.16 -14.96 -8.59
CA GLN A 236 -4.81 -14.15 -9.76
C GLN A 236 -5.83 -14.34 -10.89
N LEU A 237 -6.27 -15.57 -11.14
CA LEU A 237 -7.28 -15.86 -12.16
C LEU A 237 -8.63 -15.21 -11.86
N TYR A 238 -9.02 -15.12 -10.58
CA TYR A 238 -10.25 -14.44 -10.17
C TYR A 238 -10.26 -12.94 -10.55
N TRP A 239 -9.12 -12.26 -10.42
CA TRP A 239 -8.99 -10.85 -10.78
C TRP A 239 -8.64 -10.62 -12.25
N GLY A 240 -7.92 -11.56 -12.88
CA GLY A 240 -7.46 -11.47 -14.26
C GLY A 240 -8.51 -11.80 -15.32
N ASN A 241 -9.45 -12.70 -15.03
CA ASN A 241 -10.46 -13.17 -15.98
C ASN A 241 -11.79 -12.38 -15.89
N ARG A 242 -11.71 -11.05 -15.91
CA ARG A 242 -12.90 -10.23 -16.18
C ARG A 242 -13.09 -10.18 -17.70
N GLU A 243 -13.85 -11.17 -18.17
CA GLU A 243 -14.21 -11.49 -19.58
C GLU A 243 -13.19 -12.36 -20.34
#